data_AF-A0A5S5CNR8-F1
#
_entry.id   AF-A0A5S5CNR8-F1
#
_cell.length_a   1.000
_cell.length_b   1.000
_cell.length_c   1.000
_cell.angle_alpha   90.00
_cell.angle_beta   90.00
_cell.angle_gamma   90.00
#
_symmetry.space_group_name_H-M   'P 1'
#
loop_
_entity.id
_entity.type
_entity.pdbx_description
1 polymer ?
#
loop_
_entity_poly.entity_id
_entity_poly.type
_entity_poly.pdbx_seq_one_letter_code
_entity_poly.pdbx_strand_id
1 'polypeptide(L)' 'MEVVERRVEVQVPLVPTRRDWPRLLGELVGQLDDGRIYDRDLPALARALQPVLESYRRRAYRTGAPHVR' A
#
# COMPACT_ATOMS: atom_id res chain seq x y z
N MET A 1 30.92 -26.02 -16.93
CA MET A 1 29.90 -25.39 -16.05
C MET A 1 29.78 -23.96 -16.52
N GLU A 2 28.63 -23.59 -17.08
CA GLU A 2 28.37 -22.23 -17.55
C GLU A 2 27.73 -21.44 -16.39
N VAL A 3 28.36 -20.35 -15.97
CA VAL A 3 27.82 -19.50 -14.90
C VAL A 3 26.93 -18.45 -15.57
N VAL A 4 25.62 -18.58 -15.38
CA VAL A 4 24.63 -17.61 -15.87
C VAL A 4 24.38 -16.54 -14.82
N GLU A 5 24.75 -15.31 -15.13
CA GLU A 5 24.56 -14.15 -14.26
C GLU A 5 23.08 -13.77 -14.22
N ARG A 6 22.37 -14.16 -13.15
CA ARG A 6 20.98 -13.72 -12.93
C ARG A 6 20.96 -12.50 -12.00
N ARG A 7 20.64 -11.33 -12.56
CA ARG A 7 20.38 -10.12 -11.77
C ARG A 7 19.17 -10.35 -10.87
N VAL A 8 19.38 -10.28 -9.55
CA VAL A 8 18.34 -10.26 -8.53
C VAL A 8 18.19 -8.82 -8.07
N GLU A 9 17.09 -8.19 -8.42
CA GLU A 9 16.73 -6.86 -7.90
C GLU A 9 16.27 -7.03 -6.45
N VAL A 10 17.19 -6.79 -5.51
CA VAL A 10 16.86 -6.75 -4.08
C VAL A 10 16.15 -5.44 -3.80
N GLN A 11 14.84 -5.51 -3.58
CA GLN A 11 14.05 -4.37 -3.08
C GLN A 11 14.58 -4.00 -1.69
N VAL A 12 15.39 -2.94 -1.61
CA VAL A 12 15.75 -2.34 -0.33
C VAL A 12 14.46 -1.81 0.30
N PRO A 13 14.14 -2.15 1.56
CA PRO A 13 12.95 -1.63 2.21
C PRO A 13 13.10 -0.11 2.39
N LEU A 14 12.56 0.62 1.42
CA LEU A 14 12.41 2.06 1.49
C LEU A 14 11.35 2.36 2.54
N VAL A 15 11.72 3.06 3.61
CA VAL A 15 10.73 3.64 4.53
C VAL A 15 10.05 4.78 3.77
N PRO A 16 8.74 4.68 3.42
CA PRO A 16 8.10 5.71 2.62
C PRO A 16 8.13 7.06 3.34
N THR A 17 8.54 8.11 2.64
CA THR A 17 8.39 9.48 3.13
C THR A 17 6.96 9.96 2.88
N ARG A 18 6.60 11.10 3.49
CA ARG A 18 5.28 11.75 3.27
C ARG A 18 4.94 11.91 1.78
N ARG A 19 5.95 12.14 0.92
CA ARG A 19 5.77 12.39 -0.51
C ARG A 19 5.53 11.12 -1.33
N ASP A 20 5.89 9.95 -0.80
CA ASP A 20 5.78 8.68 -1.52
C ASP A 20 4.38 8.07 -1.43
N TRP A 21 3.66 8.36 -0.34
CA TRP A 21 2.33 7.78 -0.08
C TRP A 21 1.30 7.96 -1.19
N PRO A 22 1.14 9.13 -1.83
CA PRO A 22 0.19 9.29 -2.93
C PRO A 22 0.47 8.33 -4.10
N ARG A 23 1.75 8.15 -4.44
CA ARG A 23 2.17 7.25 -5.52
C ARG A 23 1.93 5.79 -5.13
N LEU A 24 2.39 5.37 -3.95
CA LEU A 24 2.27 3.99 -3.48
C LEU A 24 0.81 3.53 -3.36
N LEU A 25 -0.07 4.41 -2.90
CA LEU A 25 -1.52 4.14 -2.85
C LEU A 25 -2.11 4.03 -4.26
N GLY A 26 -1.65 4.84 -5.23
CA GLY A 26 -2.04 4.70 -6.62
C GLY A 26 -1.57 3.38 -7.26
N GLU A 27 -0.35 2.94 -6.94
CA GLU A 27 0.16 1.64 -7.38
C GLU A 27 -0.65 0.48 -6.78
N LEU A 28 -1.05 0.58 -5.50
CA LEU A 28 -1.94 -0.40 -4.87
C LEU A 28 -3.30 -0.47 -5.57
N VAL A 29 -3.90 0.68 -5.92
CA VAL A 29 -5.15 0.72 -6.69
C VAL A 29 -4.98 0.00 -8.04
N GLY A 30 -3.92 0.31 -8.79
CA GLY A 30 -3.67 -0.36 -10.07
C GLY A 30 -3.46 -1.88 -9.91
N GLN A 31 -2.81 -2.33 -8.85
CA GLN A 31 -2.65 -3.76 -8.57
C GLN A 31 -3.98 -4.46 -8.24
N LEU A 32 -4.91 -3.77 -7.59
CA LEU A 32 -6.25 -4.28 -7.32
C LEU A 32 -7.07 -4.36 -8.61
N ASP A 33 -7.06 -3.31 -9.42
CA ASP A 33 -7.83 -3.24 -10.66
C ASP A 33 -7.31 -4.24 -11.72
N ASP A 34 -5.99 -4.44 -11.77
CA ASP A 34 -5.35 -5.42 -12.65
C ASP A 34 -5.46 -6.87 -12.15
N GLY A 35 -6.00 -7.10 -10.94
CA GLY A 35 -6.11 -8.42 -10.32
C GLY A 35 -4.76 -9.04 -9.90
N ARG A 36 -3.69 -8.23 -9.78
CA ARG A 36 -2.38 -8.68 -9.29
C ARG A 36 -2.42 -9.04 -7.80
N ILE A 37 -3.37 -8.45 -7.07
CA ILE A 37 -3.78 -8.90 -5.75
C ILE A 37 -4.98 -9.83 -5.95
N TYR A 38 -4.84 -11.09 -5.52
CA TYR A 38 -5.88 -12.09 -5.72
C TYR A 38 -7.05 -11.91 -4.75
N ASP A 39 -8.24 -12.36 -5.15
CA ASP A 39 -9.45 -12.31 -4.31
C ASP A 39 -9.26 -12.92 -2.91
N ARG A 40 -8.43 -13.98 -2.81
CA ARG A 40 -8.09 -14.63 -1.55
C ARG A 40 -7.34 -13.72 -0.57
N ASP A 41 -6.63 -12.73 -1.08
CA ASP A 41 -5.81 -11.80 -0.30
C ASP A 41 -6.61 -10.55 0.12
N LEU A 42 -7.75 -10.28 -0.54
CA LEU A 42 -8.61 -9.12 -0.24
C LEU A 42 -9.09 -9.08 1.22
N PRO A 43 -9.50 -10.18 1.88
CA PRO A 43 -9.90 -10.13 3.29
C PRO A 43 -8.76 -9.71 4.22
N ALA A 44 -7.53 -10.13 3.94
CA ALA A 44 -6.36 -9.75 4.72
C ALA A 44 -6.00 -8.28 4.50
N LEU A 45 -6.04 -7.82 3.23
CA LEU A 45 -5.82 -6.43 2.88
C LEU A 45 -6.86 -5.50 3.54
N ALA A 46 -8.14 -5.86 3.53
CA ALA A 46 -9.19 -5.08 4.17
C ALA A 46 -8.93 -4.90 5.68
N ARG A 47 -8.52 -5.97 6.37
CA ARG A 47 -8.14 -5.90 7.79
C ARG A 47 -6.93 -5.01 8.04
N ALA A 48 -5.95 -5.02 7.12
CA ALA A 48 -4.76 -4.17 7.22
C ALA A 48 -5.07 -2.68 6.98
N LEU A 49 -6.04 -2.36 6.13
CA LEU A 49 -6.46 -0.98 5.85
C LEU A 49 -7.32 -0.38 6.96
N GLN A 50 -8.07 -1.20 7.70
CA GLN A 50 -8.95 -0.75 8.77
C GLN A 50 -8.29 0.16 9.83
N PRO A 51 -7.13 -0.19 10.43
CA PRO A 51 -6.46 0.69 11.40
C PRO A 51 -5.93 1.99 10.78
N VAL A 52 -5.62 2.00 9.48
CA VAL A 52 -5.20 3.20 8.74
C VAL A 52 -6.37 4.18 8.65
N LEU A 53 -7.55 3.69 8.23
CA LEU A 53 -8.77 4.49 8.13
C LEU A 53 -9.23 5.00 9.50
N GLU A 54 -9.16 4.16 10.54
CA GLU A 54 -9.49 4.57 11.90
C GLU A 54 -8.57 5.70 12.39
N SER A 55 -7.26 5.59 12.14
CA SER A 55 -6.29 6.63 12.47
C SER A 55 -6.55 7.93 11.72
N TYR A 56 -6.89 7.85 10.44
CA TYR A 56 -7.29 9.00 9.65
C TYR A 56 -8.53 9.67 10.25
N ARG A 57 -9.58 8.91 10.55
CA ARG A 57 -10.83 9.42 11.13
C ARG A 57 -10.60 10.11 12.47
N ARG A 58 -9.79 9.52 13.36
CA ARG A 58 -9.38 10.12 14.64
C ARG A 58 -8.62 11.43 14.46
N ARG A 59 -7.81 11.56 13.40
CA ARG A 59 -7.08 12.80 13.08
C ARG A 59 -8.02 13.85 12.49
N ALA A 60 -8.84 13.46 11.53
CA ALA A 60 -9.80 14.33 10.86
C ALA A 60 -10.76 14.99 11.84
N TYR A 61 -11.30 14.20 12.79
CA TYR A 61 -12.14 14.71 13.88
C TYR A 61 -11.44 15.80 14.71
N ARG A 62 -10.13 15.68 14.94
CA ARG A 62 -9.35 16.64 15.73
C ARG A 62 -8.93 17.89 14.97
N THR A 63 -8.79 17.80 13.64
CA THR A 63 -8.25 18.89 12.81
C THR A 63 -9.28 19.55 11.90
N GLY A 64 -10.53 19.07 11.89
CA GLY A 64 -11.55 19.50 10.93
C GLY A 64 -11.25 19.09 9.48
N ALA A 65 -10.38 18.08 9.27
CA ALA A 65 -10.11 17.59 7.93
C ALA A 65 -11.32 16.79 7.40
N PRO A 66 -11.48 16.66 6.07
CA PRO A 66 -12.58 15.91 5.49
C PRO A 66 -12.69 14.50 6.06
N HIS A 67 -13.92 14.03 6.27
CA HIS A 67 -14.15 12.65 6.66
C HIS A 67 -14.16 11.76 5.41
N VAL A 68 -13.33 10.72 5.42
CA VAL A 68 -13.43 9.63 4.44
C VAL A 68 -14.46 8.66 5.01
N ARG A 69 -15.52 8.39 4.24
CA ARG A 69 -16.66 7.57 4.65
C ARG A 69 -16.37 6.09 4.43
#